data_AF-A0A0D3JSD0-F1
#
_entry.id   AF-A0A0D3JSD0-F1
#
_cell.length_a   1.000
_cell.length_b   1.000
_cell.length_c   1.000
_cell.angle_alpha   90.00
_cell.angle_beta   90.00
_cell.angle_gamma   90.00
#
_symmetry.space_group_name_H-M   'P 1'
#
loop_
_entity.id
_entity.type
_entity.pdbx_description
1 polymer ?
#
loop_
_entity_poly.entity_id
_entity_poly.type
_entity_poly.pdbx_seq_one_letter_code
_entity_poly.pdbx_strand_id
1 'polypeptide(L)'
;MPLADRKESGPRYRNQLDKDDARRGREETTISIRKDKRNEQLQKKRFGGPAAMMMPPDQSQQSVGSQAWAESDPQKLVAGVQSEDPNQQLPAVTQFRKLLSIERSPPIEEVIAAGVVPRFVQFLQCGDNPMLQFESAWALTNIASGTSEHTRVVIANGAVPIFVQLLMSPNDDVREQAVWALGNIAGDSPECRDLVLTQGALQPLLEQLQPSSKMSMLRNATWTLSNLCRGKPQPQWPHVVGALPILAQLIFSNDDEVLADACWALSYLSDGPNDKIQKVLDTGICARIVELMGHPPASVQTPALRTAGNIVTGDDNQTQQVINCGALPRLLALLNSPKKGIRKEACWTISNITAGTREQIQAVIESNIIPPLVLLLATAEFDIKKEAAWSISNATSGGSTDQIKYLVTQGCIKPLCDLLICNDPRLVTVALEGIENVLKAGEQDGAATGTNPYASYVDEADGLEKLEKLQEHNNEDVFKKAVHILESYFGLLEEEDEHLAPTTTQQGFVFQGAQQPMGGREPSRPPQGGYQF
;
A
#
# COMPACT_ATOMS: atom_id res chain seq x y z
N MET A 1 50.74 -2.63 -42.37
CA MET A 1 50.12 -1.43 -41.77
C MET A 1 48.89 -1.05 -42.58
N PRO A 2 47.82 -0.48 -41.99
CA PRO A 2 47.45 -0.37 -40.56
C PRO A 2 46.11 -1.09 -40.24
N LEU A 3 45.90 -1.71 -39.07
CA LEU A 3 45.48 -1.12 -37.79
C LEU A 3 44.16 -0.33 -37.88
N ALA A 4 43.08 -0.89 -37.32
CA ALA A 4 41.89 -0.16 -36.94
C ALA A 4 41.35 -0.72 -35.61
N ASP A 5 41.76 -0.03 -34.54
CA ASP A 5 41.27 0.05 -33.16
C ASP A 5 39.99 -0.74 -32.80
N ARG A 6 40.18 -1.80 -32.01
CA ARG A 6 39.19 -2.22 -31.02
C ARG A 6 39.22 -1.20 -29.87
N LYS A 7 38.28 -0.25 -29.88
CA LYS A 7 37.93 0.49 -28.67
C LYS A 7 37.24 -0.47 -27.70
N GLU A 8 37.93 -0.78 -26.62
CA GLU A 8 37.36 -1.35 -25.40
C GLU A 8 36.24 -0.42 -24.90
N SER A 9 35.00 -0.87 -25.03
CA SER A 9 33.88 -0.29 -24.30
C SER A 9 33.72 -1.08 -23.00
N GLY A 10 34.37 -0.61 -21.94
CA GLY A 10 34.10 -1.07 -20.57
C GLY A 10 32.62 -0.87 -20.22
N PRO A 11 32.08 -1.68 -19.30
CA PRO A 11 30.69 -1.57 -18.89
C PRO A 11 30.46 -0.20 -18.22
N ARG A 12 29.59 0.61 -18.84
CA ARG A 12 29.09 1.86 -18.24
C ARG A 12 28.23 1.49 -17.03
N TYR A 13 28.72 1.90 -15.86
CA TYR A 13 27.99 1.88 -14.60
C TYR A 13 26.65 2.61 -14.76
N ARG A 14 25.57 1.99 -14.26
CA ARG A 14 24.32 2.69 -13.93
C ARG A 14 24.53 3.30 -12.54
N ASN A 15 25.30 4.38 -12.49
CA ASN A 15 25.61 5.10 -11.26
C ASN A 15 24.37 5.86 -10.80
N GLN A 16 23.96 5.63 -9.55
CA GLN A 16 22.85 6.28 -8.85
C GLN A 16 21.48 5.90 -9.43
N LEU A 17 20.56 5.45 -8.56
CA LEU A 17 19.14 5.53 -8.88
C LEU A 17 18.86 7.01 -9.18
N ASP A 18 18.39 7.30 -10.39
CA ASP A 18 17.91 8.63 -10.76
C ASP A 18 16.91 9.09 -9.69
N LYS A 19 16.83 10.40 -9.40
CA LYS A 19 15.84 10.93 -8.44
C LYS A 19 14.42 10.49 -8.79
N ASP A 20 14.19 10.36 -10.10
CA ASP A 20 13.00 9.78 -10.68
C ASP A 20 12.87 8.27 -10.39
N ASP A 21 13.95 7.47 -10.42
CA ASP A 21 13.93 6.04 -10.11
C ASP A 21 13.69 5.73 -8.62
N ALA A 22 14.13 6.59 -7.68
CA ALA A 22 13.87 6.42 -6.24
C ALA A 22 12.36 6.55 -5.89
N ARG A 23 11.65 7.43 -6.61
CA ARG A 23 10.18 7.55 -6.54
C ARG A 23 9.48 6.51 -7.44
N ARG A 24 9.90 6.32 -8.69
CA ARG A 24 9.27 5.45 -9.71
C ARG A 24 9.48 3.95 -9.51
N GLY A 25 10.64 3.50 -9.01
CA GLY A 25 10.95 2.08 -8.77
C GLY A 25 10.04 1.40 -7.72
N ARG A 26 9.06 2.14 -7.19
CA ARG A 26 8.08 1.70 -6.20
C ARG A 26 6.63 1.69 -6.72
N GLU A 27 6.30 2.33 -7.84
CA GLU A 27 5.01 2.12 -8.52
C GLU A 27 4.84 0.63 -8.87
N GLU A 28 5.90 0.00 -9.40
CA GLU A 28 5.90 -1.43 -9.74
C GLU A 28 5.80 -2.36 -8.52
N THR A 29 6.19 -1.89 -7.32
CA THR A 29 6.15 -2.71 -6.08
C THR A 29 4.85 -2.52 -5.28
N THR A 30 4.01 -1.54 -5.64
CA THR A 30 2.72 -1.29 -4.96
C THR A 30 1.61 -2.24 -5.45
N ILE A 31 1.97 -3.27 -6.23
CA ILE A 31 1.08 -4.38 -6.57
C ILE A 31 0.97 -5.33 -5.37
N SER A 32 0.24 -4.90 -4.33
CA SER A 32 -0.11 -5.76 -3.20
C SER A 32 -1.50 -6.38 -3.39
N ILE A 33 -1.60 -7.29 -4.37
CA ILE A 33 -2.81 -8.09 -4.69
C ILE A 33 -3.36 -8.87 -3.47
N ARG A 34 -2.62 -8.93 -2.35
CA ARG A 34 -3.02 -9.63 -1.12
C ARG A 34 -3.52 -8.72 0.02
N LYS A 35 -3.16 -7.43 0.07
CA LYS A 35 -3.68 -6.49 1.10
C LYS A 35 -5.01 -5.87 0.69
N ASP A 36 -5.22 -5.65 -0.61
CA ASP A 36 -6.47 -5.11 -1.12
C ASP A 36 -7.65 -6.05 -0.84
N LYS A 37 -7.47 -7.37 -0.96
CA LYS A 37 -8.50 -8.37 -0.61
C LYS A 37 -9.05 -8.29 0.82
N ARG A 38 -8.23 -7.90 1.79
CA ARG A 38 -8.69 -7.78 3.20
C ARG A 38 -9.48 -6.50 3.43
N ASN A 39 -9.07 -5.39 2.81
CA ASN A 39 -9.82 -4.13 2.85
C ASN A 39 -11.09 -4.21 1.99
N GLU A 40 -11.06 -4.94 0.87
CA GLU A 40 -12.22 -5.32 0.03
C GLU A 40 -13.29 -6.04 0.86
N GLN A 41 -12.90 -7.03 1.67
CA GLN A 41 -13.84 -7.74 2.55
C GLN A 41 -14.38 -6.87 3.69
N LEU A 42 -13.61 -5.90 4.20
CA LEU A 42 -14.04 -5.01 5.28
C LEU A 42 -14.98 -3.90 4.80
N GLN A 43 -14.89 -3.45 3.54
CA GLN A 43 -15.78 -2.43 2.97
C GLN A 43 -17.07 -3.03 2.38
N LYS A 44 -17.03 -4.23 1.79
CA LYS A 44 -18.27 -4.97 1.43
C LYS A 44 -19.16 -5.26 2.66
N LYS A 45 -18.58 -5.24 3.87
CA LYS A 45 -19.28 -5.44 5.15
C LYS A 45 -19.95 -4.18 5.73
N ARG A 46 -19.79 -2.99 5.15
CA ARG A 46 -20.22 -1.73 5.79
C ARG A 46 -21.72 -1.41 5.68
N PHE A 47 -22.41 -1.88 4.64
CA PHE A 47 -23.84 -1.59 4.44
C PHE A 47 -24.75 -2.83 4.57
N GLY A 48 -24.18 -3.97 4.96
CA GLY A 48 -24.95 -5.08 5.50
C GLY A 48 -24.99 -4.98 7.02
N GLY A 49 -26.12 -5.31 7.64
CA GLY A 49 -26.10 -5.85 9.01
C GLY A 49 -25.06 -6.99 9.13
N PRO A 50 -24.66 -7.38 10.36
CA PRO A 50 -23.40 -8.07 10.64
C PRO A 50 -23.12 -9.31 9.76
N ALA A 51 -22.42 -9.11 8.64
CA ALA A 51 -22.00 -10.18 7.74
C ALA A 51 -20.71 -10.85 8.24
N ALA A 52 -20.88 -12.12 8.59
CA ALA A 52 -19.96 -12.97 9.32
C ALA A 52 -18.56 -13.10 8.71
N MET A 53 -17.58 -13.43 9.56
CA MET A 53 -16.36 -14.08 9.11
C MET A 53 -16.73 -15.45 8.55
N MET A 54 -16.30 -15.76 7.32
CA MET A 54 -16.38 -17.13 6.79
C MET A 54 -15.38 -18.00 7.54
N MET A 55 -15.90 -18.87 8.42
CA MET A 55 -15.24 -20.09 8.87
C MET A 55 -15.52 -21.19 7.84
N PRO A 56 -14.65 -22.21 7.69
CA PRO A 56 -14.88 -23.30 6.74
C PRO A 56 -16.19 -24.04 7.05
N PRO A 57 -16.94 -24.49 6.02
CA PRO A 57 -18.26 -25.08 6.22
C PRO A 57 -18.14 -26.46 6.90
N ASP A 58 -18.91 -26.65 7.96
CA ASP A 58 -19.29 -27.96 8.47
C ASP A 58 -20.35 -28.54 7.52
N GLN A 59 -20.03 -29.66 6.86
CA GLN A 59 -20.79 -30.23 5.74
C GLN A 59 -22.07 -30.99 6.16
N SER A 60 -22.62 -30.75 7.35
CA SER A 60 -23.67 -31.60 7.93
C SER A 60 -24.97 -30.90 8.35
N GLN A 61 -25.12 -29.58 8.16
CA GLN A 61 -26.36 -28.85 8.51
C GLN A 61 -26.82 -27.91 7.38
N GLN A 62 -28.12 -27.93 7.07
CA GLN A 62 -28.75 -26.97 6.14
C GLN A 62 -28.56 -25.54 6.65
N SER A 63 -28.26 -24.61 5.75
CA SER A 63 -28.08 -23.21 6.11
C SER A 63 -29.40 -22.57 6.56
N VAL A 64 -29.32 -21.55 7.42
CA VAL A 64 -30.50 -20.80 7.91
C VAL A 64 -31.32 -20.23 6.75
N GLY A 65 -30.66 -19.73 5.69
CA GLY A 65 -31.35 -19.24 4.50
C GLY A 65 -32.05 -20.34 3.71
N SER A 66 -31.43 -21.51 3.54
CA SER A 66 -32.04 -22.64 2.83
C SER A 66 -33.26 -23.20 3.58
N GLN A 67 -33.26 -23.16 4.92
CA GLN A 67 -34.43 -23.50 5.73
C GLN A 67 -35.56 -22.48 5.54
N ALA A 68 -35.25 -21.18 5.67
CA ALA A 68 -36.23 -20.11 5.47
C ALA A 68 -36.82 -20.13 4.05
N TRP A 69 -36.01 -20.47 3.05
CA TRP A 69 -36.48 -20.71 1.68
C TRP A 69 -37.51 -21.84 1.62
N ALA A 70 -37.22 -23.00 2.20
CA ALA A 70 -38.13 -24.14 2.20
C ALA A 70 -39.47 -23.84 2.91
N GLU A 71 -39.43 -23.06 4.00
CA GLU A 71 -40.63 -22.66 4.76
C GLU A 71 -41.47 -21.57 4.06
N SER A 72 -40.92 -20.88 3.06
CA SER A 72 -41.54 -19.72 2.42
C SER A 72 -42.55 -20.01 1.31
N ASP A 73 -42.78 -21.29 1.00
CA ASP A 73 -43.55 -21.75 -0.17
C ASP A 73 -43.07 -21.11 -1.49
N PRO A 74 -41.86 -21.48 -1.97
CA PRO A 74 -41.25 -20.86 -3.15
C PRO A 74 -42.11 -20.89 -4.41
N GLN A 75 -42.90 -21.96 -4.60
CA GLN A 75 -43.75 -22.09 -5.79
C GLN A 75 -44.83 -21.01 -5.82
N LYS A 76 -45.46 -20.74 -4.67
CA LYS A 76 -46.44 -19.66 -4.54
C LYS A 76 -45.81 -18.28 -4.72
N LEU A 77 -44.59 -18.06 -4.20
CA LEU A 77 -43.88 -16.79 -4.39
C LEU A 77 -43.53 -16.56 -5.86
N VAL A 78 -43.02 -17.58 -6.56
CA VAL A 78 -42.75 -17.51 -8.00
C VAL A 78 -44.04 -17.22 -8.77
N ALA A 79 -45.14 -17.92 -8.46
CA ALA A 79 -46.43 -17.67 -9.09
C ALA A 79 -46.93 -16.23 -8.86
N GLY A 80 -46.73 -15.68 -7.66
CA GLY A 80 -47.09 -14.28 -7.35
C GLY A 80 -46.26 -13.27 -8.15
N VAL A 81 -44.96 -13.51 -8.32
CA VAL A 81 -44.06 -12.69 -9.15
C VAL A 81 -44.40 -12.78 -10.64
N GLN A 82 -44.77 -13.96 -11.12
CA GLN A 82 -45.16 -14.19 -12.53
C GLN A 82 -46.62 -13.82 -12.82
N SER A 83 -47.40 -13.45 -11.81
CA SER A 83 -48.76 -12.97 -11.97
C SER A 83 -48.78 -11.62 -12.71
N GLU A 84 -49.92 -11.30 -13.31
CA GLU A 84 -50.21 -9.98 -13.87
C GLU A 84 -51.02 -9.10 -12.89
N ASP A 85 -51.35 -9.61 -11.70
CA ASP A 85 -52.05 -8.88 -10.64
C ASP A 85 -51.06 -8.16 -9.70
N PRO A 86 -51.01 -6.82 -9.67
CA PRO A 86 -50.13 -6.06 -8.79
C PRO A 86 -50.29 -6.42 -7.30
N ASN A 87 -51.49 -6.86 -6.88
CA ASN A 87 -51.76 -7.26 -5.49
C ASN A 87 -51.09 -8.59 -5.13
N GLN A 88 -50.66 -9.38 -6.12
CA GLN A 88 -49.90 -10.61 -5.92
C GLN A 88 -48.39 -10.37 -6.12
N GLN A 89 -48.03 -9.51 -7.08
CA GLN A 89 -46.65 -9.19 -7.40
C GLN A 89 -45.93 -8.55 -6.19
N LEU A 90 -46.48 -7.46 -5.63
CA LEU A 90 -45.79 -6.72 -4.58
C LEU A 90 -45.52 -7.56 -3.32
N PRO A 91 -46.51 -8.27 -2.72
CA PRO A 91 -46.24 -9.11 -1.56
C PRO A 91 -45.22 -10.22 -1.83
N ALA A 92 -45.22 -10.80 -3.05
CA ALA A 92 -44.28 -11.83 -3.42
C ALA A 92 -42.85 -11.29 -3.54
N VAL A 93 -42.64 -10.15 -4.22
CA VAL A 93 -41.33 -9.49 -4.31
C VAL A 93 -40.83 -9.06 -2.93
N THR A 94 -41.69 -8.46 -2.10
CA THR A 94 -41.38 -8.12 -0.70
C THR A 94 -40.88 -9.33 0.07
N GLN A 95 -41.49 -10.51 -0.12
CA GLN A 95 -41.07 -11.73 0.56
C GLN A 95 -39.73 -12.24 0.03
N PHE A 96 -39.49 -12.22 -1.28
CA PHE A 96 -38.17 -12.52 -1.85
C PHE A 96 -37.09 -11.60 -1.29
N ARG A 97 -37.34 -10.29 -1.24
CA ARG A 97 -36.41 -9.33 -0.65
C ARG A 97 -36.13 -9.65 0.81
N LYS A 98 -37.14 -9.98 1.62
CA LYS A 98 -36.95 -10.40 3.03
C LYS A 98 -36.07 -11.64 3.16
N LEU A 99 -36.28 -12.66 2.33
CA LEU A 99 -35.45 -13.88 2.31
C LEU A 99 -33.99 -13.54 1.96
N LEU A 100 -33.79 -12.67 0.97
CA LEU A 100 -32.45 -12.23 0.55
C LEU A 100 -31.76 -11.31 1.57
N SER A 101 -32.51 -10.72 2.51
CA SER A 101 -31.98 -9.89 3.61
C SER A 101 -31.56 -10.70 4.85
N ILE A 102 -31.65 -12.03 4.84
CA ILE A 102 -31.20 -12.87 5.96
C ILE A 102 -29.69 -12.70 6.16
N GLU A 103 -29.28 -12.35 7.39
CA GLU A 103 -27.89 -11.96 7.69
C GLU A 103 -26.85 -13.06 7.44
N ARG A 104 -27.22 -14.32 7.63
CA ARG A 104 -26.31 -15.46 7.53
C ARG A 104 -26.78 -16.43 6.46
N SER A 105 -25.98 -16.54 5.40
CA SER A 105 -26.21 -17.44 4.26
C SER A 105 -27.60 -17.25 3.64
N PRO A 106 -27.93 -16.05 3.11
CA PRO A 106 -29.20 -15.85 2.39
C PRO A 106 -29.31 -16.81 1.20
N PRO A 107 -30.53 -17.27 0.83
CA PRO A 107 -30.76 -18.28 -0.20
C PRO A 107 -30.66 -17.68 -1.62
N ILE A 108 -29.52 -17.06 -1.96
CA ILE A 108 -29.34 -16.35 -3.24
C ILE A 108 -29.36 -17.34 -4.41
N GLU A 109 -28.70 -18.49 -4.29
CA GLU A 109 -28.66 -19.51 -5.33
C GLU A 109 -30.05 -20.08 -5.61
N GLU A 110 -30.83 -20.35 -4.56
CA GLU A 110 -32.19 -20.85 -4.68
C GLU A 110 -33.13 -19.83 -5.36
N VAL A 111 -33.00 -18.54 -5.02
CA VAL A 111 -33.77 -17.46 -5.66
C VAL A 111 -33.39 -17.31 -7.14
N ILE A 112 -32.10 -17.40 -7.48
CA ILE A 112 -31.65 -17.40 -8.89
C ILE A 112 -32.21 -18.60 -9.64
N ALA A 113 -32.11 -19.81 -9.06
CA ALA A 113 -32.59 -21.04 -9.65
C ALA A 113 -34.12 -21.05 -9.85
N ALA A 114 -34.86 -20.29 -9.04
CA ALA A 114 -36.29 -20.10 -9.21
C ALA A 114 -36.68 -19.26 -10.44
N GLY A 115 -35.71 -18.66 -11.15
CA GLY A 115 -35.95 -17.97 -12.43
C GLY A 115 -36.67 -16.63 -12.33
N VAL A 116 -36.66 -15.98 -11.16
CA VAL A 116 -37.39 -14.72 -10.91
C VAL A 116 -36.61 -13.46 -11.26
N VAL A 117 -35.28 -13.54 -11.44
CA VAL A 117 -34.41 -12.39 -11.73
C VAL A 117 -34.86 -11.59 -12.97
N PRO A 118 -35.19 -12.19 -14.14
CA PRO A 118 -35.67 -11.43 -15.28
C PRO A 118 -36.93 -10.62 -14.96
N ARG A 119 -37.83 -11.16 -14.12
CA ARG A 119 -39.07 -10.49 -13.74
C ARG A 119 -38.83 -9.35 -12.75
N PHE A 120 -37.89 -9.50 -11.81
CA PHE A 120 -37.45 -8.38 -10.96
C PHE A 120 -36.87 -7.24 -11.80
N VAL A 121 -36.10 -7.55 -12.85
CA VAL A 121 -35.58 -6.53 -13.77
C VAL A 121 -36.71 -5.82 -14.53
N GLN A 122 -37.73 -6.55 -14.98
CA GLN A 122 -38.91 -5.94 -15.60
C GLN A 122 -39.64 -4.99 -14.63
N PHE A 123 -39.78 -5.38 -13.35
CA PHE A 123 -40.42 -4.55 -12.33
C PHE A 123 -39.68 -3.25 -12.03
N LEU A 124 -38.38 -3.15 -12.32
CA LEU A 124 -37.65 -1.88 -12.24
C LEU A 124 -38.21 -0.83 -13.23
N GLN A 125 -38.87 -1.25 -14.30
CA GLN A 125 -39.41 -0.35 -15.33
C GLN A 125 -40.85 0.11 -15.05
N CYS A 126 -41.48 -0.37 -13.98
CA CYS A 126 -42.84 0.00 -13.57
C CYS A 126 -42.87 1.37 -12.87
N GLY A 127 -42.60 2.46 -13.60
CA GLY A 127 -42.50 3.82 -13.06
C GLY A 127 -43.77 4.37 -12.41
N ASP A 128 -44.92 3.75 -12.66
CA ASP A 128 -46.21 4.03 -12.02
C ASP A 128 -46.37 3.33 -10.65
N ASN A 129 -45.50 2.39 -10.31
CA ASN A 129 -45.50 1.66 -9.05
C ASN A 129 -44.13 1.71 -8.35
N PRO A 130 -43.81 2.82 -7.67
CA PRO A 130 -42.50 3.02 -7.03
C PRO A 130 -42.22 2.01 -5.90
N MET A 131 -43.26 1.48 -5.23
CA MET A 131 -43.09 0.45 -4.20
C MET A 131 -42.59 -0.87 -4.81
N LEU A 132 -43.14 -1.26 -5.96
CA LEU A 132 -42.69 -2.45 -6.67
C LEU A 132 -41.28 -2.28 -7.25
N GLN A 133 -40.96 -1.09 -7.79
CA GLN A 133 -39.60 -0.75 -8.22
C GLN A 133 -38.61 -0.86 -7.07
N PHE A 134 -38.95 -0.27 -5.91
CA PHE A 134 -38.11 -0.28 -4.72
C PHE A 134 -37.84 -1.70 -4.21
N GLU A 135 -38.88 -2.51 -4.02
CA GLU A 135 -38.73 -3.89 -3.53
C GLU A 135 -37.93 -4.77 -4.51
N SER A 136 -38.14 -4.58 -5.81
CA SER A 136 -37.41 -5.31 -6.86
C SER A 136 -35.95 -4.88 -6.94
N ALA A 137 -35.68 -3.56 -6.85
CA ALA A 137 -34.33 -3.01 -6.81
C ALA A 137 -33.57 -3.54 -5.59
N TRP A 138 -34.22 -3.63 -4.43
CA TRP A 138 -33.61 -4.15 -3.22
C TRP A 138 -33.34 -5.65 -3.31
N ALA A 139 -34.27 -6.45 -3.84
CA ALA A 139 -34.02 -7.87 -4.10
C ALA A 139 -32.79 -8.07 -5.00
N LEU A 140 -32.70 -7.34 -6.12
CA LEU A 140 -31.56 -7.41 -7.04
C LEU A 140 -30.25 -6.91 -6.40
N THR A 141 -30.31 -5.89 -5.54
CA THR A 141 -29.15 -5.38 -4.79
C THR A 141 -28.57 -6.46 -3.88
N ASN A 142 -29.43 -7.21 -3.18
CA ASN A 142 -29.00 -8.30 -2.29
C ASN A 142 -28.41 -9.47 -3.09
N ILE A 143 -28.96 -9.79 -4.26
CA ILE A 143 -28.37 -10.80 -5.16
C ILE A 143 -26.97 -10.35 -5.62
N ALA A 144 -26.82 -9.10 -6.07
CA ALA A 144 -25.55 -8.53 -6.50
C ALA A 144 -24.51 -8.36 -5.36
N SER A 145 -24.94 -8.46 -4.09
CA SER A 145 -24.04 -8.44 -2.92
C SER A 145 -23.36 -9.79 -2.64
N GLY A 146 -23.78 -10.85 -3.34
CA GLY A 146 -23.30 -12.21 -3.16
C GLY A 146 -21.94 -12.50 -3.81
N THR A 147 -21.85 -13.62 -4.53
CA THR A 147 -20.64 -13.99 -5.28
C THR A 147 -20.60 -13.25 -6.62
N SER A 148 -19.43 -13.22 -7.27
CA SER A 148 -19.32 -12.64 -8.62
C SER A 148 -20.19 -13.35 -9.66
N GLU A 149 -20.57 -14.62 -9.44
CA GLU A 149 -21.54 -15.30 -10.29
C GLU A 149 -22.95 -14.74 -10.10
N HIS A 150 -23.35 -14.46 -8.86
CA HIS A 150 -24.64 -13.82 -8.58
C HIS A 150 -24.73 -12.42 -9.21
N THR A 151 -23.66 -11.63 -9.11
CA THR A 151 -23.57 -10.32 -9.77
C THR A 151 -23.68 -10.43 -11.28
N ARG A 152 -23.00 -11.42 -11.89
CA ARG A 152 -23.10 -11.70 -13.33
C ARG A 152 -24.52 -12.04 -13.77
N VAL A 153 -25.28 -12.78 -12.97
CA VAL A 153 -26.69 -13.08 -13.28
C VAL A 153 -27.52 -11.79 -13.36
N VAL A 154 -27.34 -10.85 -12.43
CA VAL A 154 -28.03 -9.55 -12.46
C VAL A 154 -27.63 -8.72 -13.70
N ILE A 155 -26.34 -8.70 -14.04
CA ILE A 155 -25.82 -8.01 -15.23
C ILE A 155 -26.37 -8.63 -16.52
N ALA A 156 -26.33 -9.96 -16.64
CA ALA A 156 -26.76 -10.68 -17.84
C ALA A 156 -28.26 -10.49 -18.14
N ASN A 157 -29.06 -10.18 -17.12
CA ASN A 157 -30.47 -9.84 -17.26
C ASN A 157 -30.72 -8.37 -17.60
N GLY A 158 -29.69 -7.55 -17.82
CA GLY A 158 -29.83 -6.17 -18.30
C GLY A 158 -30.18 -5.14 -17.23
N ALA A 159 -29.92 -5.43 -15.95
CA ALA A 159 -30.31 -4.53 -14.86
C ALA A 159 -29.53 -3.19 -14.83
N VAL A 160 -28.26 -3.18 -15.24
CA VAL A 160 -27.37 -2.00 -15.12
C VAL A 160 -27.94 -0.74 -15.81
N PRO A 161 -28.29 -0.74 -17.11
CA PRO A 161 -28.84 0.46 -17.76
C PRO A 161 -30.14 0.94 -17.11
N ILE A 162 -30.96 0.03 -16.56
CA ILE A 162 -32.20 0.40 -15.87
C ILE A 162 -31.89 1.05 -14.52
N PHE A 163 -30.95 0.52 -13.75
CA PHE A 163 -30.50 1.19 -12.52
C PHE A 163 -29.93 2.58 -12.78
N VAL A 164 -29.18 2.78 -13.87
CA VAL A 164 -28.71 4.11 -14.28
C VAL A 164 -29.88 5.06 -14.54
N GLN A 165 -30.94 4.61 -15.23
CA GLN A 165 -32.16 5.40 -15.44
C GLN A 165 -32.88 5.71 -14.12
N LEU A 166 -32.93 4.74 -13.19
CA LEU A 166 -33.57 4.91 -11.88
C LEU A 166 -32.86 5.92 -10.97
N LEU A 167 -31.60 6.29 -11.24
CA LEU A 167 -30.96 7.43 -10.58
C LEU A 167 -31.69 8.76 -10.84
N MET A 168 -32.57 8.82 -11.84
CA MET A 168 -33.40 9.99 -12.16
C MET A 168 -34.88 9.78 -11.76
N SER A 169 -35.18 8.75 -10.96
CA SER A 169 -36.55 8.49 -10.49
C SER A 169 -37.08 9.67 -9.64
N PRO A 170 -38.36 10.05 -9.78
CA PRO A 170 -38.97 11.05 -8.90
C PRO A 170 -39.08 10.54 -7.44
N ASN A 171 -38.94 9.24 -7.19
CA ASN A 171 -39.01 8.66 -5.85
C ASN A 171 -37.61 8.51 -5.23
N ASP A 172 -37.40 9.15 -4.08
CA ASP A 172 -36.12 9.16 -3.36
C ASP A 172 -35.61 7.77 -3.00
N ASP A 173 -36.49 6.89 -2.49
CA ASP A 173 -36.12 5.56 -2.01
C ASP A 173 -35.69 4.66 -3.18
N VAL A 174 -36.35 4.81 -4.33
CA VAL A 174 -35.96 4.13 -5.59
C VAL A 174 -34.60 4.62 -6.07
N ARG A 175 -34.33 5.95 -6.03
CA ARG A 175 -33.00 6.48 -6.39
C ARG A 175 -31.92 5.92 -5.46
N GLU A 176 -32.18 5.93 -4.16
CA GLU A 176 -31.22 5.46 -3.16
C GLU A 176 -30.91 3.96 -3.34
N GLN A 177 -31.93 3.16 -3.61
CA GLN A 177 -31.74 1.74 -3.88
C GLN A 177 -30.99 1.48 -5.19
N ALA A 178 -31.22 2.28 -6.24
CA ALA A 178 -30.50 2.19 -7.50
C ALA A 178 -29.01 2.56 -7.33
N VAL A 179 -28.71 3.61 -6.55
CA VAL A 179 -27.34 3.95 -6.16
C VAL A 179 -26.66 2.75 -5.50
N TRP A 180 -27.31 2.14 -4.50
CA TRP A 180 -26.74 1.01 -3.77
C TRP A 180 -26.51 -0.21 -4.67
N ALA A 181 -27.45 -0.54 -5.55
CA ALA A 181 -27.31 -1.62 -6.53
C ALA A 181 -26.08 -1.42 -7.43
N LEU A 182 -25.92 -0.22 -8.00
CA LEU A 182 -24.77 0.12 -8.84
C LEU A 182 -23.45 0.07 -8.07
N GLY A 183 -23.45 0.48 -6.80
CA GLY A 183 -22.28 0.37 -5.93
C GLY A 183 -21.85 -1.07 -5.66
N ASN A 184 -22.80 -1.99 -5.43
CA ASN A 184 -22.50 -3.43 -5.30
C ASN A 184 -21.94 -4.01 -6.59
N ILE A 185 -22.54 -3.68 -7.74
CA ILE A 185 -22.08 -4.15 -9.06
C ILE A 185 -20.67 -3.62 -9.35
N ALA A 186 -20.44 -2.31 -9.20
CA ALA A 186 -19.12 -1.71 -9.43
C ALA A 186 -18.05 -2.24 -8.46
N GLY A 187 -18.45 -2.58 -7.23
CA GLY A 187 -17.56 -3.14 -6.21
C GLY A 187 -17.21 -4.63 -6.38
N ASP A 188 -17.80 -5.34 -7.37
CA ASP A 188 -17.50 -6.74 -7.61
C ASP A 188 -16.12 -6.94 -8.25
N SER A 189 -15.87 -6.26 -9.37
CA SER A 189 -14.68 -6.44 -10.20
C SER A 189 -14.43 -5.21 -11.10
N PRO A 190 -13.19 -4.99 -11.58
CA PRO A 190 -12.88 -3.91 -12.53
C PRO A 190 -13.76 -3.95 -13.79
N GLU A 191 -14.10 -5.14 -14.29
CA GLU A 191 -14.97 -5.32 -15.45
C GLU A 191 -16.40 -4.84 -15.17
N CYS A 192 -16.95 -5.15 -13.99
CA CYS A 192 -18.28 -4.67 -13.59
C CYS A 192 -18.29 -3.16 -13.35
N ARG A 193 -17.23 -2.61 -12.75
CA ARG A 193 -17.04 -1.16 -12.60
C ARG A 193 -17.05 -0.45 -13.94
N ASP A 194 -16.25 -0.93 -14.89
CA ASP A 194 -16.13 -0.32 -16.22
C ASP A 194 -17.43 -0.44 -17.01
N LEU A 195 -18.18 -1.53 -16.84
CA LEU A 195 -19.54 -1.64 -17.37
C LEU A 195 -20.45 -0.55 -16.82
N VAL A 196 -20.48 -0.34 -15.50
CA VAL A 196 -21.31 0.72 -14.89
C VAL A 196 -20.91 2.11 -15.40
N LEU A 197 -19.62 2.39 -15.50
CA LEU A 197 -19.10 3.66 -16.05
C LEU A 197 -19.49 3.87 -17.51
N THR A 198 -19.31 2.84 -18.35
CA THR A 198 -19.62 2.92 -19.80
C THR A 198 -21.11 3.00 -20.10
N GLN A 199 -21.97 2.58 -19.16
CA GLN A 199 -23.42 2.83 -19.21
C GLN A 199 -23.82 4.25 -18.78
N GLY A 200 -22.85 5.14 -18.50
CA GLY A 200 -23.10 6.55 -18.22
C GLY A 200 -23.56 6.85 -16.80
N ALA A 201 -23.28 5.96 -15.84
CA ALA A 201 -23.76 6.09 -14.46
C ALA A 201 -23.20 7.29 -13.68
N LEU A 202 -22.02 7.80 -14.05
CA LEU A 202 -21.33 8.81 -13.25
C LEU A 202 -22.16 10.09 -13.10
N GLN A 203 -22.62 10.69 -14.20
CA GLN A 203 -23.28 12.00 -14.14
C GLN A 203 -24.59 11.96 -13.32
N PRO A 204 -25.52 11.00 -13.54
CA PRO A 204 -26.71 10.87 -12.70
C PRO A 204 -26.39 10.58 -11.23
N LEU A 205 -25.29 9.86 -10.94
CA LEU A 205 -24.84 9.63 -9.56
C LEU A 205 -24.36 10.92 -8.89
N LEU A 206 -23.58 11.75 -9.60
CA LEU A 206 -23.11 13.03 -9.08
C LEU A 206 -24.27 13.98 -8.77
N GLU A 207 -25.37 13.91 -9.53
CA GLU A 207 -26.58 14.68 -9.27
C GLU A 207 -27.27 14.30 -7.93
N GLN A 208 -26.98 13.13 -7.37
CA GLN A 208 -27.49 12.73 -6.05
C GLN A 208 -26.68 13.31 -4.88
N LEU A 209 -25.49 13.87 -5.14
CA LEU A 209 -24.55 14.37 -4.14
C LEU A 209 -24.69 15.88 -3.93
N GLN A 210 -25.91 16.34 -3.69
CA GLN A 210 -26.21 17.75 -3.39
C GLN A 210 -26.15 18.03 -1.88
N PRO A 211 -25.83 19.27 -1.44
CA PRO A 211 -25.86 19.64 -0.03
C PRO A 211 -27.22 19.43 0.65
N SER A 212 -28.32 19.43 -0.12
CA SER A 212 -29.68 19.18 0.37
C SER A 212 -30.07 17.70 0.42
N SER A 213 -29.23 16.79 -0.06
CA SER A 213 -29.52 15.35 -0.05
C SER A 213 -29.56 14.80 1.37
N LYS A 214 -30.42 13.80 1.59
CA LYS A 214 -30.47 13.06 2.86
C LYS A 214 -29.11 12.43 3.17
N MET A 215 -28.75 12.34 4.44
CA MET A 215 -27.46 11.75 4.84
C MET A 215 -27.32 10.29 4.40
N SER A 216 -28.41 9.51 4.38
CA SER A 216 -28.42 8.12 3.88
C SER A 216 -28.00 8.05 2.41
N MET A 217 -28.60 8.90 1.57
CA MET A 217 -28.23 9.08 0.17
C MET A 217 -26.78 9.51 0.01
N LEU A 218 -26.31 10.52 0.78
CA LEU A 218 -24.93 10.98 0.70
C LEU A 218 -23.93 9.86 1.00
N ARG A 219 -24.18 9.05 2.03
CA ARG A 219 -23.35 7.88 2.37
C ARG A 219 -23.34 6.87 1.23
N ASN A 220 -24.51 6.45 0.76
CA ASN A 220 -24.65 5.45 -0.30
C ASN A 220 -24.02 5.91 -1.63
N ALA A 221 -24.25 7.17 -2.01
CA ALA A 221 -23.72 7.73 -3.25
C ALA A 221 -22.21 7.95 -3.18
N THR A 222 -21.67 8.39 -2.03
CA THR A 222 -20.22 8.56 -1.85
C THR A 222 -19.51 7.21 -1.86
N TRP A 223 -20.09 6.19 -1.21
CA TRP A 223 -19.58 4.82 -1.24
C TRP A 223 -19.59 4.25 -2.67
N THR A 224 -20.68 4.43 -3.41
CA THR A 224 -20.81 4.01 -4.81
C THR A 224 -19.78 4.72 -5.69
N LEU A 225 -19.60 6.03 -5.52
CA LEU A 225 -18.61 6.83 -6.22
C LEU A 225 -17.18 6.33 -5.94
N SER A 226 -16.90 5.95 -4.70
CA SER A 226 -15.62 5.35 -4.31
C SER A 226 -15.35 4.03 -5.03
N ASN A 227 -16.35 3.15 -5.16
CA ASN A 227 -16.23 1.91 -5.94
C ASN A 227 -16.02 2.17 -7.44
N LEU A 228 -16.62 3.23 -8.01
CA LEU A 228 -16.37 3.63 -9.40
C LEU A 228 -14.94 4.10 -9.66
N CYS A 229 -14.27 4.65 -8.65
CA CYS A 229 -12.86 5.08 -8.73
C CYS A 229 -11.87 3.95 -8.41
N ARG A 230 -12.34 2.86 -7.80
CA ARG A 230 -11.52 1.79 -7.23
C ARG A 230 -11.01 0.80 -8.28
N GLY A 231 -9.91 0.11 -7.97
CA GLY A 231 -9.53 -1.16 -8.59
C GLY A 231 -8.31 -1.08 -9.50
N LYS A 232 -7.70 -2.24 -9.76
CA LYS A 232 -6.56 -2.40 -10.69
C LYS A 232 -6.93 -3.50 -11.70
N PRO A 233 -6.85 -3.26 -13.02
CA PRO A 233 -6.45 -2.00 -13.66
C PRO A 233 -7.39 -0.83 -13.30
N GLN A 234 -6.85 0.38 -13.29
CA GLN A 234 -7.60 1.59 -12.92
C GLN A 234 -8.72 1.88 -13.92
N PRO A 235 -9.82 2.53 -13.47
CA PRO A 235 -10.83 3.01 -14.41
C PRO A 235 -10.20 3.99 -15.39
N GLN A 236 -10.75 4.05 -16.60
CA GLN A 236 -10.30 5.02 -17.59
C GLN A 236 -10.55 6.44 -17.06
N TRP A 237 -9.49 7.26 -17.02
CA TRP A 237 -9.52 8.58 -16.42
C TRP A 237 -10.67 9.49 -16.92
N PRO A 238 -11.00 9.54 -18.24
CA PRO A 238 -12.12 10.37 -18.72
C PRO A 238 -13.48 10.01 -18.10
N HIS A 239 -13.67 8.76 -17.66
CA HIS A 239 -14.92 8.32 -17.05
C HIS A 239 -15.04 8.66 -15.56
N VAL A 240 -13.97 9.08 -14.89
CA VAL A 240 -13.98 9.33 -13.43
C VAL A 240 -13.51 10.73 -13.04
N VAL A 241 -12.80 11.45 -13.92
CA VAL A 241 -12.28 12.79 -13.63
C VAL A 241 -13.37 13.81 -13.25
N GLY A 242 -14.59 13.64 -13.78
CA GLY A 242 -15.74 14.47 -13.43
C GLY A 242 -16.17 14.38 -11.96
N ALA A 243 -15.72 13.35 -11.22
CA ALA A 243 -16.00 13.18 -9.81
C ALA A 243 -15.21 14.13 -8.90
N LEU A 244 -14.05 14.64 -9.36
CA LEU A 244 -13.12 15.39 -8.51
C LEU A 244 -13.74 16.62 -7.84
N PRO A 245 -14.52 17.49 -8.52
CA PRO A 245 -15.13 18.65 -7.88
C PRO A 245 -16.11 18.28 -6.76
N ILE A 246 -16.85 17.18 -6.93
CA ILE A 246 -17.80 16.70 -5.92
C ILE A 246 -17.06 16.07 -4.73
N LEU A 247 -16.03 15.26 -4.99
CA LEU A 247 -15.18 14.71 -3.93
C LEU A 247 -14.50 15.81 -3.10
N ALA A 248 -14.05 16.88 -3.76
CA ALA A 248 -13.46 18.05 -3.09
C ALA A 248 -14.46 18.76 -2.15
N GLN A 249 -15.77 18.69 -2.44
CA GLN A 249 -16.81 19.20 -1.55
C GLN A 249 -17.12 18.20 -0.42
N LEU A 250 -17.21 16.90 -0.73
CA LEU A 250 -17.59 15.86 0.23
C LEU A 250 -16.60 15.70 1.39
N ILE A 251 -15.31 16.00 1.18
CA ILE A 251 -14.31 15.98 2.27
C ILE A 251 -14.51 17.08 3.32
N PHE A 252 -15.45 18.00 3.11
CA PHE A 252 -15.90 18.98 4.12
C PHE A 252 -17.17 18.54 4.87
N SER A 253 -17.67 17.32 4.61
CA SER A 253 -18.77 16.75 5.38
C SER A 253 -18.42 16.62 6.86
N ASN A 254 -19.43 16.69 7.72
CA ASN A 254 -19.32 16.39 9.15
C ASN A 254 -19.61 14.90 9.47
N ASP A 255 -19.89 14.10 8.44
CA ASP A 255 -20.20 12.68 8.58
C ASP A 255 -18.97 11.81 8.28
N ASP A 256 -18.54 11.01 9.25
CA ASP A 256 -17.31 10.20 9.16
C ASP A 256 -17.38 9.13 8.06
N GLU A 257 -18.57 8.61 7.72
CA GLU A 257 -18.72 7.62 6.66
C GLU A 257 -18.52 8.28 5.29
N VAL A 258 -19.16 9.43 5.06
CA VAL A 258 -18.94 10.25 3.85
C VAL A 258 -17.46 10.66 3.73
N LEU A 259 -16.85 11.15 4.82
CA LEU A 259 -15.43 11.53 4.82
C LEU A 259 -14.51 10.36 4.46
N ALA A 260 -14.75 9.19 5.05
CA ALA A 260 -13.92 8.02 4.80
C ALA A 260 -13.99 7.58 3.33
N ASP A 261 -15.18 7.48 2.76
CA ASP A 261 -15.36 6.98 1.41
C ASP A 261 -14.95 8.01 0.34
N ALA A 262 -15.17 9.31 0.59
CA ALA A 262 -14.65 10.39 -0.25
C ALA A 262 -13.12 10.41 -0.28
N CYS A 263 -12.46 10.26 0.89
CA CYS A 263 -11.00 10.15 0.96
C CYS A 263 -10.50 8.87 0.26
N TRP A 264 -11.22 7.74 0.33
CA TRP A 264 -10.84 6.54 -0.43
C TRP A 264 -10.89 6.79 -1.93
N ALA A 265 -11.97 7.41 -2.42
CA ALA A 265 -12.10 7.76 -3.83
C ALA A 265 -10.95 8.66 -4.29
N LEU A 266 -10.62 9.71 -3.51
CA LEU A 266 -9.48 10.59 -3.80
C LEU A 266 -8.14 9.84 -3.79
N SER A 267 -7.96 8.90 -2.84
CA SER A 267 -6.75 8.07 -2.79
C SER A 267 -6.59 7.18 -4.02
N TYR A 268 -7.68 6.70 -4.62
CA TYR A 268 -7.61 5.93 -5.86
C TYR A 268 -7.31 6.81 -7.07
N LEU A 269 -7.84 8.04 -7.09
CA LEU A 269 -7.63 8.99 -8.18
C LEU A 269 -6.27 9.67 -8.14
N SER A 270 -5.63 9.78 -6.97
CA SER A 270 -4.27 10.31 -6.81
C SER A 270 -3.17 9.27 -6.97
N ASP A 271 -3.52 7.98 -6.96
CA ASP A 271 -2.60 6.89 -7.29
C ASP A 271 -2.36 6.88 -8.80
N GLY A 272 -1.29 7.51 -9.28
CA GLY A 272 -0.97 7.55 -10.70
C GLY A 272 0.05 8.61 -11.07
N PRO A 273 0.27 8.82 -12.38
CA PRO A 273 1.27 9.75 -12.88
C PRO A 273 1.00 11.20 -12.44
N ASN A 274 2.04 12.03 -12.53
CA ASN A 274 2.03 13.42 -12.05
C ASN A 274 0.88 14.26 -12.64
N ASP A 275 0.40 13.99 -13.86
CA ASP A 275 -0.73 14.69 -14.46
C ASP A 275 -2.05 14.42 -13.71
N LYS A 276 -2.27 13.18 -13.26
CA LYS A 276 -3.43 12.85 -12.41
C LYS A 276 -3.31 13.47 -11.03
N ILE A 277 -2.12 13.41 -10.42
CA ILE A 277 -1.84 14.07 -9.13
C ILE A 277 -2.12 15.57 -9.25
N GLN A 278 -1.70 16.20 -10.35
CA GLN A 278 -1.95 17.62 -10.58
C GLN A 278 -3.44 17.92 -10.69
N LYS A 279 -4.22 17.10 -11.40
CA LYS A 279 -5.68 17.28 -11.49
C LYS A 279 -6.37 17.16 -10.13
N VAL A 280 -5.88 16.30 -9.26
CA VAL A 280 -6.37 16.20 -7.88
C VAL A 280 -6.01 17.49 -7.11
N LEU A 281 -4.77 17.97 -7.19
CA LEU A 281 -4.33 19.21 -6.53
C LEU A 281 -5.07 20.47 -7.02
N ASP A 282 -5.36 20.55 -8.32
CA ASP A 282 -6.08 21.68 -8.94
C ASP A 282 -7.49 21.90 -8.33
N THR A 283 -8.04 20.89 -7.64
CA THR A 283 -9.32 21.02 -6.91
C THR A 283 -9.21 21.70 -5.54
N GLY A 284 -8.00 22.01 -5.07
CA GLY A 284 -7.78 22.72 -3.81
C GLY A 284 -7.92 21.86 -2.55
N ILE A 285 -7.96 20.53 -2.67
CA ILE A 285 -8.21 19.63 -1.53
C ILE A 285 -7.07 19.52 -0.52
N CYS A 286 -5.87 19.96 -0.88
CA CYS A 286 -4.63 19.63 -0.15
C CYS A 286 -4.69 19.99 1.34
N ALA A 287 -5.11 21.23 1.66
CA ALA A 287 -5.21 21.68 3.04
C ALA A 287 -6.19 20.84 3.87
N ARG A 288 -7.33 20.47 3.29
CA ARG A 288 -8.35 19.67 3.96
C ARG A 288 -7.91 18.21 4.14
N ILE A 289 -7.23 17.62 3.16
CA ILE A 289 -6.65 16.28 3.31
C ILE A 289 -5.62 16.25 4.44
N VAL A 290 -4.75 17.26 4.53
CA VAL A 290 -3.77 17.37 5.62
C VAL A 290 -4.45 17.53 6.98
N GLU A 291 -5.55 18.27 7.06
CA GLU A 291 -6.37 18.35 8.27
C GLU A 291 -6.94 16.97 8.66
N LEU A 292 -7.52 16.26 7.68
CA LEU A 292 -8.16 14.95 7.88
C LEU A 292 -7.19 13.83 8.28
N MET A 293 -5.89 13.97 7.98
CA MET A 293 -4.85 13.09 8.52
C MET A 293 -4.85 13.07 10.06
N GLY A 294 -5.29 14.16 10.70
CA GLY A 294 -5.42 14.26 12.16
C GLY A 294 -6.82 13.91 12.71
N HIS A 295 -7.79 13.57 11.87
CA HIS A 295 -9.19 13.39 12.28
C HIS A 295 -9.42 12.12 13.10
N PRO A 296 -10.06 12.13 14.28
CA PRO A 296 -10.61 10.91 14.84
C PRO A 296 -11.89 10.56 14.05
N PRO A 297 -12.16 9.34 13.56
CA PRO A 297 -11.49 8.03 13.74
C PRO A 297 -10.45 7.66 12.66
N ALA A 298 -9.68 6.60 12.93
CA ALA A 298 -8.68 6.03 12.01
C ALA A 298 -9.24 5.62 10.63
N SER A 299 -10.56 5.39 10.51
CA SER A 299 -11.21 5.10 9.23
C SER A 299 -11.19 6.28 8.27
N VAL A 300 -11.06 7.51 8.75
CA VAL A 300 -10.86 8.72 7.94
C VAL A 300 -9.37 9.04 7.79
N GLN A 301 -8.57 8.89 8.87
CA GLN A 301 -7.13 9.15 8.82
C GLN A 301 -6.41 8.31 7.77
N THR A 302 -6.76 7.02 7.67
CA THR A 302 -6.09 6.07 6.79
C THR A 302 -6.17 6.49 5.31
N PRO A 303 -7.37 6.72 4.72
CA PRO A 303 -7.45 7.17 3.33
C PRO A 303 -6.97 8.61 3.12
N ALA A 304 -7.10 9.50 4.11
CA ALA A 304 -6.55 10.86 4.02
C ALA A 304 -5.02 10.83 3.93
N LEU A 305 -4.37 10.07 4.81
CA LEU A 305 -2.92 9.83 4.78
C LEU A 305 -2.48 9.16 3.48
N ARG A 306 -3.24 8.18 2.98
CA ARG A 306 -2.95 7.56 1.68
C ARG A 306 -3.01 8.58 0.54
N THR A 307 -4.03 9.44 0.53
CA THR A 307 -4.17 10.50 -0.48
C THR A 307 -2.98 11.44 -0.45
N ALA A 308 -2.57 11.93 0.72
CA ALA A 308 -1.39 12.77 0.87
C ALA A 308 -0.09 12.04 0.44
N GLY A 309 0.04 10.77 0.83
CA GLY A 309 1.17 9.92 0.48
C GLY A 309 1.32 9.71 -1.02
N ASN A 310 0.21 9.51 -1.74
CA ASN A 310 0.20 9.43 -3.21
C ASN A 310 0.55 10.78 -3.86
N ILE A 311 0.13 11.91 -3.29
CA ILE A 311 0.47 13.22 -3.87
C ILE A 311 1.99 13.46 -3.79
N VAL A 312 2.64 13.09 -2.69
CA VAL A 312 4.09 13.27 -2.53
C VAL A 312 4.95 12.26 -3.31
N THR A 313 4.35 11.29 -4.02
CA THR A 313 5.10 10.49 -5.01
C THR A 313 5.33 11.26 -6.32
N GLY A 314 4.63 12.38 -6.51
CA GLY A 314 4.77 13.25 -7.66
C GLY A 314 6.11 13.99 -7.71
N ASP A 315 6.15 15.11 -8.44
CA ASP A 315 7.35 15.95 -8.50
C ASP A 315 7.56 16.77 -7.21
N ASP A 316 8.69 17.49 -7.15
CA ASP A 316 9.05 18.30 -5.99
C ASP A 316 8.07 19.45 -5.75
N ASN A 317 7.45 20.01 -6.80
CA ASN A 317 6.48 21.10 -6.65
C ASN A 317 5.14 20.58 -6.08
N GLN A 318 4.69 19.41 -6.52
CA GLN A 318 3.52 18.72 -5.97
C GLN A 318 3.75 18.33 -4.50
N THR A 319 4.94 17.81 -4.19
CA THR A 319 5.36 17.52 -2.82
C THR A 319 5.37 18.78 -1.95
N GLN A 320 5.87 19.90 -2.48
CA GLN A 320 5.94 21.17 -1.76
C GLN A 320 4.56 21.71 -1.38
N GLN A 321 3.52 21.49 -2.21
CA GLN A 321 2.15 21.89 -1.86
C GLN A 321 1.64 21.19 -0.59
N VAL A 322 1.94 19.89 -0.44
CA VAL A 322 1.57 19.12 0.75
C VAL A 322 2.32 19.62 1.99
N ILE A 323 3.61 19.94 1.86
CA ILE A 323 4.42 20.53 2.95
C ILE A 323 3.85 21.89 3.36
N ASN A 324 3.55 22.76 2.39
CA ASN A 324 3.01 24.11 2.64
C ASN A 324 1.64 24.08 3.35
N CYS A 325 0.87 23.00 3.19
CA CYS A 325 -0.37 22.78 3.92
C CYS A 325 -0.19 22.27 5.36
N GLY A 326 1.05 22.13 5.85
CA GLY A 326 1.34 21.73 7.24
C GLY A 326 1.31 20.21 7.47
N ALA A 327 1.68 19.42 6.47
CA ALA A 327 1.67 17.95 6.59
C ALA A 327 2.69 17.39 7.59
N LEU A 328 3.86 18.03 7.73
CA LEU A 328 4.96 17.50 8.55
C LEU A 328 4.61 17.38 10.04
N PRO A 329 4.02 18.40 10.72
CA PRO A 329 3.52 18.23 12.09
C PRO A 329 2.48 17.11 12.24
N ARG A 330 1.64 16.89 11.22
CA ARG A 330 0.65 15.79 11.22
C ARG A 330 1.34 14.43 11.10
N LEU A 331 2.31 14.30 10.20
CA LEU A 331 3.10 13.07 10.04
C LEU A 331 3.87 12.73 11.32
N LEU A 332 4.46 13.72 11.99
CA LEU A 332 5.12 13.53 13.29
C LEU A 332 4.18 12.90 14.33
N ALA A 333 2.94 13.39 14.44
CA ALA A 333 1.96 12.81 15.34
C ALA A 333 1.60 11.37 14.94
N LEU A 334 1.48 11.09 13.64
CA LEU A 334 1.10 9.78 13.11
C LEU A 334 2.19 8.71 13.27
N LEU A 335 3.48 9.10 13.37
CA LEU A 335 4.57 8.18 13.72
C LEU A 335 4.36 7.52 15.09
N ASN A 336 3.61 8.17 15.99
CA ASN A 336 3.26 7.64 17.32
C ASN A 336 1.85 7.01 17.38
N SER A 337 1.20 6.78 16.23
CA SER A 337 -0.14 6.19 16.20
C SER A 337 -0.16 4.80 16.83
N PRO A 338 -1.21 4.42 17.60
CA PRO A 338 -1.37 3.06 18.10
C PRO A 338 -1.61 2.05 16.97
N LYS A 339 -2.02 2.50 15.77
CA LYS A 339 -2.27 1.64 14.62
C LYS A 339 -0.99 1.45 13.82
N LYS A 340 -0.45 0.22 13.81
CA LYS A 340 0.71 -0.19 12.99
C LYS A 340 0.58 0.26 11.53
N GLY A 341 -0.61 0.11 10.94
CA GLY A 341 -0.89 0.51 9.56
C GLY A 341 -0.64 2.00 9.31
N ILE A 342 -1.07 2.87 10.23
CA ILE A 342 -0.89 4.31 10.12
C ILE A 342 0.59 4.69 10.25
N ARG A 343 1.31 4.13 11.24
CA ARG A 343 2.76 4.38 11.39
C ARG A 343 3.53 4.03 10.12
N LYS A 344 3.23 2.85 9.55
CA LYS A 344 3.85 2.37 8.31
C LYS A 344 3.62 3.34 7.14
N GLU A 345 2.38 3.79 6.94
CA GLU A 345 2.02 4.73 5.86
C GLU A 345 2.59 6.14 6.09
N ALA A 346 2.73 6.57 7.35
CA ALA A 346 3.37 7.83 7.69
C ALA A 346 4.87 7.80 7.35
N CYS A 347 5.59 6.72 7.72
CA CYS A 347 6.98 6.52 7.30
C CYS A 347 7.11 6.48 5.76
N TRP A 348 6.20 5.77 5.07
CA TRP A 348 6.21 5.72 3.61
C TRP A 348 6.05 7.13 3.00
N THR A 349 5.11 7.92 3.50
CA THR A 349 4.88 9.31 3.07
C THR A 349 6.13 10.18 3.32
N ILE A 350 6.73 10.08 4.50
CA ILE A 350 7.98 10.80 4.83
C ILE A 350 9.11 10.39 3.88
N SER A 351 9.21 9.11 3.52
CA SER A 351 10.26 8.64 2.60
C SER A 351 10.18 9.25 1.20
N ASN A 352 8.98 9.59 0.73
CA ASN A 352 8.79 10.25 -0.55
C ASN A 352 9.12 11.75 -0.47
N ILE A 353 8.85 12.37 0.69
CA ILE A 353 9.26 13.75 0.98
C ILE A 353 10.79 13.85 1.05
N THR A 354 11.47 12.93 1.76
CA THR A 354 12.94 12.95 1.88
C THR A 354 13.66 12.54 0.60
N ALA A 355 12.94 11.99 -0.40
CA ALA A 355 13.47 11.79 -1.74
C ALA A 355 13.50 13.07 -2.60
N GLY A 356 12.99 14.20 -2.05
CA GLY A 356 12.91 15.47 -2.76
C GLY A 356 14.15 16.36 -2.64
N THR A 357 13.94 17.67 -2.63
CA THR A 357 15.04 18.63 -2.58
C THR A 357 15.68 18.73 -1.19
N ARG A 358 16.85 19.38 -1.12
CA ARG A 358 17.53 19.67 0.16
C ARG A 358 16.65 20.51 1.08
N GLU A 359 15.87 21.43 0.54
CA GLU A 359 14.94 22.27 1.30
C GLU A 359 13.78 21.44 1.87
N GLN A 360 13.32 20.42 1.15
CA GLN A 360 12.29 19.50 1.63
C GLN A 360 12.82 18.58 2.74
N ILE A 361 14.05 18.08 2.59
CA ILE A 361 14.76 17.36 3.65
C ILE A 361 14.96 18.26 4.86
N GLN A 362 15.33 19.53 4.65
CA GLN A 362 15.48 20.52 5.72
C GLN A 362 14.16 20.72 6.49
N ALA A 363 13.03 20.82 5.79
CA ALA A 363 11.72 20.94 6.42
C ALA A 363 11.38 19.74 7.32
N VAL A 364 11.76 18.51 6.91
CA VAL A 364 11.60 17.29 7.72
C VAL A 364 12.45 17.35 8.99
N ILE A 365 13.70 17.84 8.88
CA ILE A 365 14.61 18.04 10.03
C ILE A 365 14.02 19.07 11.00
N GLU A 366 13.61 20.23 10.50
CA GLU A 366 13.05 21.32 11.31
C GLU A 366 11.72 20.97 11.98
N SER A 367 10.98 20.01 11.40
CA SER A 367 9.76 19.46 11.99
C SER A 367 10.00 18.40 13.06
N ASN A 368 11.26 18.14 13.45
CA ASN A 368 11.65 17.17 14.47
C ASN A 368 11.16 15.73 14.18
N ILE A 369 11.12 15.35 12.90
CA ILE A 369 10.68 14.01 12.47
C ILE A 369 11.80 12.97 12.58
N ILE A 370 13.06 13.39 12.46
CA ILE A 370 14.21 12.47 12.43
C ILE A 370 14.34 11.63 13.70
N PRO A 371 14.28 12.16 14.94
CA PRO A 371 14.47 11.32 16.12
C PRO A 371 13.41 10.21 16.26
N PRO A 372 12.10 10.48 16.11
CA PRO A 372 11.09 9.42 16.08
C PRO A 372 11.29 8.40 14.94
N LEU A 373 11.75 8.86 13.78
CA LEU A 373 12.03 7.99 12.63
C LEU A 373 13.19 7.03 12.90
N VAL A 374 14.28 7.52 13.50
CA VAL A 374 15.42 6.70 13.94
C VAL A 374 15.00 5.70 15.03
N LEU A 375 14.16 6.12 15.97
CA LEU A 375 13.61 5.21 16.99
C LEU A 375 12.79 4.08 16.36
N LEU A 376 11.94 4.40 15.37
CA LEU A 376 11.17 3.39 14.64
C LEU A 376 12.08 2.45 13.83
N LEU A 377 13.12 2.98 13.20
CA LEU A 377 14.13 2.18 12.50
C LEU A 377 14.81 1.17 13.44
N ALA A 378 15.09 1.56 14.68
CA ALA A 378 15.72 0.70 15.68
C ALA A 378 14.74 -0.34 16.27
N THR A 379 13.51 0.06 16.58
CA THR A 379 12.64 -0.70 17.51
C THR A 379 11.34 -1.24 16.91
N ALA A 380 10.87 -0.71 15.78
CA ALA A 380 9.55 -1.05 15.25
C ALA A 380 9.48 -2.46 14.63
N GLU A 381 8.28 -2.89 14.25
CA GLU A 381 8.11 -4.10 13.47
C GLU A 381 8.71 -3.96 12.06
N PHE A 382 9.12 -5.08 11.46
CA PHE A 382 9.85 -5.11 10.18
C PHE A 382 9.23 -4.24 9.05
N ASP A 383 7.90 -4.29 8.90
CA ASP A 383 7.19 -3.49 7.88
C ASP A 383 7.39 -1.97 8.06
N ILE A 384 7.49 -1.48 9.30
CA ILE A 384 7.69 -0.06 9.60
C ILE A 384 9.18 0.28 9.49
N LYS A 385 10.06 -0.59 9.99
CA LYS A 385 11.52 -0.44 9.88
C LYS A 385 11.95 -0.24 8.43
N LYS A 386 11.37 -1.00 7.51
CA LYS A 386 11.61 -0.87 6.07
C LYS A 386 11.38 0.56 5.57
N GLU A 387 10.21 1.14 5.87
CA GLU A 387 9.87 2.50 5.43
C GLU A 387 10.68 3.59 6.15
N ALA A 388 11.03 3.35 7.42
CA ALA A 388 11.93 4.24 8.16
C ALA A 388 13.35 4.24 7.57
N ALA A 389 13.85 3.07 7.14
CA ALA A 389 15.15 2.94 6.49
C ALA A 389 15.19 3.68 5.15
N TRP A 390 14.15 3.54 4.33
CA TRP A 390 13.99 4.33 3.11
C TRP A 390 14.00 5.83 3.39
N SER A 391 13.30 6.27 4.43
CA SER A 391 13.23 7.68 4.79
C SER A 391 14.60 8.27 5.12
N ILE A 392 15.40 7.55 5.91
CA ILE A 392 16.77 7.97 6.28
C ILE A 392 17.71 7.87 5.08
N SER A 393 17.68 6.78 4.31
CA SER A 393 18.57 6.60 3.15
C SER A 393 18.31 7.63 2.04
N ASN A 394 17.05 7.97 1.77
CA ASN A 394 16.70 9.04 0.83
C ASN A 394 17.23 10.40 1.33
N ALA A 395 17.11 10.68 2.63
CA ALA A 395 17.63 11.91 3.22
C ALA A 395 19.17 11.99 3.12
N THR A 396 19.90 10.88 3.26
CA THR A 396 21.37 10.88 3.08
C THR A 396 21.78 10.99 1.62
N SER A 397 20.95 10.50 0.68
CA SER A 397 21.21 10.62 -0.76
C SER A 397 21.03 12.04 -1.29
N GLY A 398 19.94 12.73 -0.88
CA GLY A 398 19.64 14.09 -1.34
C GLY A 398 20.24 15.21 -0.49
N GLY A 399 20.62 14.91 0.76
CA GLY A 399 21.00 15.89 1.77
C GLY A 399 22.34 16.60 1.52
N SER A 400 22.53 17.74 2.18
CA SER A 400 23.86 18.35 2.34
C SER A 400 24.67 17.63 3.43
N THR A 401 25.99 17.89 3.47
CA THR A 401 26.88 17.36 4.50
C THR A 401 26.40 17.74 5.92
N ASP A 402 25.91 18.96 6.13
CA ASP A 402 25.35 19.40 7.41
C ASP A 402 24.06 18.65 7.79
N GLN A 403 23.20 18.38 6.81
CA GLN A 403 21.98 17.60 7.04
C GLN A 403 22.32 16.16 7.39
N ILE A 404 23.28 15.54 6.68
CA ILE A 404 23.76 14.19 6.99
C ILE A 404 24.39 14.14 8.38
N LYS A 405 25.23 15.13 8.71
CA LYS A 405 25.81 15.28 10.05
C LYS A 405 24.72 15.34 11.12
N TYR A 406 23.65 16.09 10.90
CA TYR A 406 22.50 16.08 11.80
C TYR A 406 21.88 14.68 11.95
N LEU A 407 21.63 13.94 10.86
CA LEU A 407 21.11 12.56 10.92
C LEU A 407 22.02 11.64 11.76
N VAL A 408 23.34 11.76 11.59
CA VAL A 408 24.34 11.04 12.37
C VAL A 408 24.25 11.40 13.86
N THR A 409 24.11 12.69 14.21
CA THR A 409 23.92 13.10 15.62
C THR A 409 22.64 12.56 16.25
N GLN A 410 21.63 12.22 15.44
CA GLN A 410 20.40 11.57 15.91
C GLN A 410 20.54 10.04 16.03
N GLY A 411 21.73 9.49 15.78
CA GLY A 411 22.02 8.07 15.99
C GLY A 411 21.53 7.15 14.86
N CYS A 412 21.46 7.63 13.62
CA CYS A 412 20.96 6.84 12.50
C CYS A 412 21.88 5.67 12.07
N ILE A 413 23.18 5.71 12.42
CA ILE A 413 24.18 4.73 11.96
C ILE A 413 23.88 3.33 12.50
N LYS A 414 23.77 3.16 13.83
CA LYS A 414 23.57 1.83 14.43
C LYS A 414 22.33 1.10 13.88
N PRO A 415 21.15 1.74 13.77
CA PRO A 415 19.98 1.09 13.19
C PRO A 415 20.14 0.74 11.71
N LEU A 416 20.91 1.50 10.93
CA LEU A 416 21.24 1.14 9.54
C LEU A 416 22.18 -0.07 9.48
N CYS A 417 23.23 -0.11 10.31
CA CYS A 417 24.13 -1.26 10.42
C CYS A 417 23.37 -2.53 10.82
N ASP A 418 22.39 -2.43 11.72
CA ASP A 418 21.57 -3.57 12.16
C ASP A 418 20.65 -4.12 11.07
N LEU A 419 20.38 -3.36 9.99
CA LEU A 419 19.64 -3.87 8.84
C LEU A 419 20.49 -4.68 7.87
N LEU A 420 21.82 -4.63 7.97
CA LEU A 420 22.71 -5.39 7.07
C LEU A 420 22.56 -6.90 7.20
N ILE A 421 22.06 -7.37 8.35
CA ILE A 421 21.84 -8.80 8.61
C ILE A 421 20.43 -9.28 8.20
N CYS A 422 19.60 -8.43 7.58
CA CYS A 422 18.23 -8.81 7.23
C CYS A 422 18.16 -9.65 5.95
N ASN A 423 17.18 -10.56 5.87
CA ASN A 423 17.00 -11.47 4.72
C ASN A 423 16.36 -10.81 3.48
N ASP A 424 16.16 -9.49 3.46
CA ASP A 424 15.62 -8.75 2.31
C ASP A 424 16.77 -8.02 1.60
N PRO A 425 17.32 -8.56 0.48
CA PRO A 425 18.47 -7.96 -0.20
C PRO A 425 18.23 -6.51 -0.63
N ARG A 426 16.97 -6.14 -0.91
CA ARG A 426 16.62 -4.77 -1.28
C ARG A 426 16.76 -3.83 -0.08
N LEU A 427 16.35 -4.27 1.10
CA LEU A 427 16.52 -3.49 2.33
C LEU A 427 17.99 -3.39 2.75
N VAL A 428 18.77 -4.47 2.58
CA VAL A 428 20.23 -4.44 2.78
C VAL A 428 20.87 -3.42 1.85
N THR A 429 20.49 -3.40 0.57
CA THR A 429 21.01 -2.41 -0.41
C THR A 429 20.71 -0.98 0.03
N VAL A 430 19.48 -0.70 0.47
CA VAL A 430 19.07 0.62 0.98
C VAL A 430 19.90 1.04 2.20
N ALA A 431 20.18 0.10 3.12
CA ALA A 431 21.03 0.36 4.28
C ALA A 431 22.49 0.63 3.87
N LEU A 432 23.04 -0.15 2.93
CA LEU A 432 24.38 0.08 2.37
C LEU A 432 24.50 1.44 1.68
N GLU A 433 23.49 1.87 0.92
CA GLU A 433 23.41 3.24 0.36
C GLU A 433 23.40 4.31 1.45
N GLY A 434 22.60 4.11 2.49
CA GLY A 434 22.55 5.01 3.64
C GLY A 434 23.92 5.17 4.30
N ILE A 435 24.60 4.05 4.56
CA ILE A 435 25.93 3.98 5.20
C ILE A 435 26.99 4.60 4.29
N GLU A 436 27.01 4.28 3.01
CA GLU A 436 27.96 4.83 2.05
C GLU A 436 27.85 6.36 1.95
N ASN A 437 26.63 6.90 1.88
CA ASN A 437 26.41 8.35 1.84
C ASN A 437 26.86 9.03 3.15
N VAL A 438 26.65 8.37 4.29
CA VAL A 438 27.21 8.83 5.57
C VAL A 438 28.73 8.85 5.50
N LEU A 439 29.38 7.76 5.10
CA LEU A 439 30.84 7.68 5.02
C LEU A 439 31.44 8.76 4.11
N LYS A 440 30.83 9.01 2.93
CA LYS A 440 31.21 10.12 2.03
C LYS A 440 31.12 11.49 2.70
N ALA A 441 30.08 11.74 3.48
CA ALA A 441 29.95 12.99 4.24
C ALA A 441 31.04 13.09 5.33
N GLY A 442 31.41 11.97 5.93
CA GLY A 442 32.46 11.89 6.95
C GLY A 442 33.86 12.19 6.41
N GLU A 443 34.17 11.87 5.16
CA GLU A 443 35.43 12.29 4.53
C GLU A 443 35.55 13.82 4.45
N GLN A 444 34.43 14.50 4.21
CA GLN A 444 34.40 15.96 4.15
C GLN A 444 34.50 16.59 5.55
N ASP A 445 33.82 16.03 6.55
CA ASP A 445 33.87 16.49 7.95
C ASP A 445 35.26 16.24 8.58
N GLY A 446 35.89 15.12 8.20
CA GLY A 446 37.21 14.68 8.64
C GLY A 446 38.40 15.27 7.88
N ALA A 447 38.16 16.11 6.87
CA ALA A 447 39.22 16.62 6.00
C ALA A 447 40.30 17.41 6.75
N ALA A 448 39.94 18.06 7.87
CA ALA A 448 40.88 18.80 8.72
C ALA A 448 41.71 17.89 9.66
N THR A 449 41.17 16.75 10.07
CA THR A 449 41.83 15.80 10.99
C THR A 449 42.54 14.66 10.27
N GLY A 450 42.28 14.48 8.97
CA GLY A 450 42.80 13.38 8.17
C GLY A 450 42.16 12.03 8.48
N THR A 451 41.07 12.01 9.25
CA THR A 451 40.38 10.80 9.71
C THR A 451 38.88 10.95 9.49
N ASN A 452 38.21 9.92 8.96
CA ASN A 452 36.76 9.93 8.79
C ASN A 452 36.08 9.56 10.12
N PRO A 453 35.45 10.52 10.84
CA PRO A 453 34.84 10.23 12.15
C PRO A 453 33.67 9.24 12.04
N TYR A 454 32.98 9.22 10.90
CA TYR A 454 31.81 8.36 10.72
C TYR A 454 32.19 6.92 10.42
N ALA A 455 33.40 6.67 9.89
CA ALA A 455 33.95 5.32 9.78
C ALA A 455 34.12 4.69 11.18
N SER A 456 34.64 5.46 12.15
CA SER A 456 34.73 5.00 13.55
C SER A 456 33.35 4.72 14.16
N TYR A 457 32.35 5.56 13.88
CA TYR A 457 30.99 5.31 14.38
C TYR A 457 30.32 4.08 13.73
N VAL A 458 30.66 3.76 12.48
CA VAL A 458 30.20 2.52 11.83
C VAL A 458 30.87 1.30 12.47
N ASP A 459 32.16 1.39 12.78
CA ASP A 459 32.89 0.32 13.48
C ASP A 459 32.35 0.08 14.90
N GLU A 460 32.18 1.14 15.69
CA GLU A 460 31.56 1.10 17.04
C GLU A 460 30.12 0.54 17.03
N ALA A 461 29.44 0.54 15.87
CA ALA A 461 28.10 0.02 15.68
C ALA A 461 28.07 -1.46 15.20
N ASP A 462 29.21 -2.16 15.29
CA ASP A 462 29.47 -3.48 14.70
C ASP A 462 29.18 -3.50 13.19
N GLY A 463 29.26 -2.35 12.52
CA GLY A 463 28.96 -2.20 11.11
C GLY A 463 30.04 -2.81 10.23
N LEU A 464 31.30 -2.69 10.64
CA LEU A 464 32.45 -3.24 9.91
C LEU A 464 32.36 -4.78 9.78
N GLU A 465 32.17 -5.48 10.90
CA GLU A 465 31.98 -6.94 10.93
C GLU A 465 30.79 -7.38 10.06
N LYS A 466 29.70 -6.61 10.06
CA LYS A 466 28.51 -6.89 9.24
C LYS A 466 28.78 -6.67 7.75
N LEU A 467 29.57 -5.66 7.38
CA LEU A 467 29.98 -5.41 6.00
C LEU A 467 30.89 -6.52 5.47
N GLU A 468 31.86 -6.99 6.27
CA GLU A 468 32.72 -8.13 5.93
C GLU A 468 31.91 -9.39 5.66
N LYS A 469 30.92 -9.70 6.52
CA LYS A 469 29.99 -10.82 6.30
C LYS A 469 29.21 -10.73 5.00
N LEU A 470 28.92 -9.51 4.51
CA LEU A 470 28.21 -9.32 3.24
C LEU A 470 29.08 -9.63 2.01
N GLN A 471 30.40 -9.83 2.16
CA GLN A 471 31.26 -10.34 1.09
C GLN A 471 30.93 -11.80 0.72
N GLU A 472 30.19 -12.53 1.58
CA GLU A 472 29.71 -13.88 1.31
C GLU A 472 28.23 -13.89 0.84
N HIS A 473 27.63 -12.73 0.59
CA HIS A 473 26.20 -12.62 0.30
C HIS A 473 25.85 -13.14 -1.10
N ASN A 474 24.79 -13.96 -1.21
CA ASN A 474 24.36 -14.59 -2.47
C ASN A 474 23.88 -13.60 -3.55
N ASN A 475 23.44 -12.40 -3.15
CA ASN A 475 23.06 -11.36 -4.09
C ASN A 475 24.30 -10.56 -4.51
N GLU A 476 24.60 -10.58 -5.81
CA GLU A 476 25.79 -9.98 -6.40
C GLU A 476 25.85 -8.45 -6.21
N ASP A 477 24.72 -7.74 -6.22
CA ASP A 477 24.69 -6.29 -6.02
C ASP A 477 25.03 -5.93 -4.57
N VAL A 478 24.48 -6.67 -3.61
CA VAL A 478 24.81 -6.52 -2.17
C VAL A 478 26.29 -6.81 -1.94
N PHE A 479 26.79 -7.91 -2.49
CA PHE A 479 28.21 -8.30 -2.42
C PHE A 479 29.12 -7.18 -2.93
N LYS A 480 28.92 -6.74 -4.18
CA LYS A 480 29.75 -5.71 -4.83
C LYS A 480 29.74 -4.40 -4.05
N LYS A 481 28.57 -4.02 -3.52
CA LYS A 481 28.42 -2.76 -2.78
C LYS A 481 29.08 -2.81 -1.41
N ALA A 482 29.03 -3.95 -0.72
CA ALA A 482 29.76 -4.16 0.53
C ALA A 482 31.27 -4.10 0.31
N VAL A 483 31.80 -4.81 -0.69
CA VAL A 483 33.22 -4.77 -1.07
C VAL A 483 33.67 -3.35 -1.37
N HIS A 484 32.91 -2.62 -2.20
CA HIS A 484 33.23 -1.24 -2.54
C HIS A 484 33.33 -0.32 -1.31
N ILE A 485 32.43 -0.47 -0.33
CA ILE A 485 32.45 0.32 0.91
C ILE A 485 33.69 -0.04 1.75
N LEU A 486 34.02 -1.32 1.89
CA LEU A 486 35.19 -1.78 2.63
C LEU A 486 36.50 -1.25 2.03
N GLU A 487 36.64 -1.37 0.70
CA GLU A 487 37.81 -0.85 -0.04
C GLU A 487 37.95 0.66 0.09
N SER A 488 36.85 1.39 -0.05
CA SER A 488 36.90 2.86 -0.14
C SER A 488 37.14 3.54 1.21
N TYR A 489 36.58 3.00 2.30
CA TYR A 489 36.55 3.70 3.60
C TYR A 489 37.29 2.98 4.73
N PHE A 490 37.61 1.69 4.59
CA PHE A 490 38.22 0.88 5.65
C PHE A 490 39.56 0.24 5.26
N GLY A 491 39.98 0.32 3.99
CA GLY A 491 41.32 -0.10 3.54
C GLY A 491 41.57 -1.61 3.57
N LEU A 492 40.51 -2.44 3.57
CA LEU A 492 40.59 -3.88 3.86
C LEU A 492 41.07 -4.78 2.70
N LEU A 493 41.88 -4.28 1.76
CA LEU A 493 42.50 -5.13 0.70
C LEU A 493 43.95 -4.77 0.31
N GLU A 494 44.69 -3.96 1.09
CA GLU A 494 46.13 -3.77 0.83
C GLU A 494 47.06 -4.77 1.53
N GLU A 495 46.55 -5.88 2.07
CA GLU A 495 47.40 -6.97 2.60
C GLU A 495 46.94 -8.37 2.14
N GLU A 496 47.08 -8.67 0.85
CA GLU A 496 47.32 -10.05 0.39
C GLU A 496 48.68 -10.14 -0.32
N ASP A 497 49.72 -10.18 0.51
CA ASP A 497 50.86 -11.10 0.43
C ASP A 497 51.53 -11.34 -0.95
N GLU A 498 52.29 -10.35 -1.43
CA GLU A 498 53.21 -10.48 -2.57
C GLU A 498 54.44 -11.40 -2.30
N HIS A 499 54.48 -12.11 -1.16
CA HIS A 499 55.62 -12.94 -0.74
C HIS A 499 55.43 -14.46 -0.80
N LEU A 500 54.36 -14.97 -1.40
CA LEU A 500 54.15 -16.42 -1.60
C LEU A 500 54.17 -16.84 -3.08
N ALA A 501 55.20 -16.42 -3.84
CA ALA A 501 55.51 -17.05 -5.12
C ALA A 501 56.70 -18.02 -4.95
N PRO A 502 56.51 -19.36 -5.08
CA PRO A 502 57.64 -20.28 -5.09
C PRO A 502 58.44 -20.13 -6.38
N THR A 503 59.72 -19.75 -6.26
CA THR A 503 60.67 -19.74 -7.39
C THR A 503 60.86 -21.14 -7.97
N THR A 504 60.51 -21.31 -9.24
CA THR A 504 60.66 -22.57 -9.97
C THR A 504 62.10 -22.72 -10.48
N THR A 505 62.80 -23.79 -10.09
CA THR A 505 64.01 -24.24 -10.80
C THR A 505 63.77 -25.64 -11.38
N GLN A 506 64.43 -25.95 -12.50
CA GLN A 506 64.13 -27.06 -13.42
C GLN A 506 64.25 -28.50 -12.86
N GLN A 507 64.38 -28.71 -11.54
CA GLN A 507 64.42 -30.04 -10.94
C GLN A 507 63.70 -30.09 -9.58
N GLY A 508 62.36 -30.07 -9.61
CA GLY A 508 61.50 -30.51 -8.49
C GLY A 508 61.20 -29.48 -7.39
N PHE A 509 60.05 -29.66 -6.72
CA PHE A 509 59.56 -28.79 -5.63
C PHE A 509 60.36 -29.02 -4.33
N VAL A 510 60.90 -27.94 -3.75
CA VAL A 510 61.47 -27.94 -2.39
C VAL A 510 60.65 -27.01 -1.52
N PHE A 511 60.01 -27.54 -0.47
CA PHE A 511 59.43 -26.73 0.61
C PHE A 511 60.54 -26.40 1.61
N GLN A 512 60.84 -25.11 1.80
CA GLN A 512 61.71 -24.67 2.91
C GLN A 512 60.93 -24.78 4.22
N GLY A 513 61.29 -25.75 5.06
CA GLY A 513 60.79 -25.90 6.42
C GLY A 513 61.36 -24.82 7.34
N ALA A 514 60.49 -24.25 8.16
CA ALA A 514 60.79 -23.23 9.17
C ALA A 514 61.91 -23.65 10.14
N GLN A 515 62.87 -22.76 10.37
CA GLN A 515 63.87 -22.87 11.43
C GLN A 515 63.23 -22.56 12.80
N GLN A 516 63.33 -23.50 13.74
CA GLN A 516 62.96 -23.34 15.16
C GLN A 516 64.02 -22.53 15.93
N PRO A 517 63.62 -21.71 16.92
CA PRO A 517 64.56 -21.14 17.89
C PRO A 517 64.83 -22.12 19.05
N MET A 518 66.13 -22.32 19.34
CA MET A 518 66.66 -23.12 20.45
C MET A 518 66.40 -22.45 21.81
N GLY A 519 65.62 -23.11 22.67
CA GLY A 519 65.51 -22.82 24.10
C GLY A 519 65.97 -24.03 24.93
N GLY A 520 67.15 -23.93 25.55
CA GLY A 520 67.73 -25.02 26.34
C GLY A 520 67.15 -25.15 27.75
N ARG A 521 66.96 -26.38 28.22
CA ARG A 521 66.93 -26.76 29.64
C ARG A 521 67.38 -28.20 29.82
N GLU A 522 68.38 -28.38 30.69
CA GLU A 522 68.87 -29.66 31.23
C GLU A 522 68.23 -29.94 32.63
N PRO A 523 68.37 -31.16 33.21
CA PRO A 523 67.24 -31.92 33.72
C PRO A 523 67.26 -32.15 35.24
N SER A 524 66.13 -32.55 35.83
CA SER A 524 66.12 -33.33 37.08
C SER A 524 64.86 -34.20 37.23
N ARG A 525 65.08 -35.34 37.91
CA ARG A 525 64.37 -36.63 37.95
C ARG A 525 62.95 -36.65 38.57
N PRO A 526 62.17 -37.73 38.32
CA PRO A 526 60.78 -37.89 38.75
C PRO A 526 60.66 -38.51 40.16
N PRO A 527 59.45 -38.56 40.75
CA PRO A 527 58.83 -39.89 40.89
C PRO A 527 57.29 -39.95 40.84
N GLN A 528 56.84 -41.12 40.34
CA GLN A 528 55.77 -42.01 40.84
C GLN A 528 54.40 -41.45 41.26
N GLY A 529 53.39 -41.81 40.47
CA GLY A 529 52.39 -42.83 40.83
C GLY A 529 51.42 -42.56 41.98
N GLY A 530 50.11 -42.58 41.68
CA GLY A 530 49.06 -42.80 42.68
C GLY A 530 47.67 -42.37 42.23
N TYR A 531 46.82 -43.33 41.86
CA TYR A 531 45.36 -43.21 41.87
C TYR A 531 44.87 -43.09 43.33
N GLN A 532 43.79 -42.34 43.60
CA GLN A 532 42.59 -42.83 44.29
C GLN A 532 41.51 -41.76 44.54
N PHE A 533 40.27 -42.22 44.32
CA PHE A 533 38.91 -41.73 44.63
C PHE A 533 38.34 -40.52 43.87
#